data_AF-A0A1H2Z1N9-F1
#
_entry.id   AF-A0A1H2Z1N9-F1
#
_cell.length_a   1.000
_cell.length_b   1.000
_cell.length_c   1.000
_cell.angle_alpha   90.00
_cell.angle_beta   90.00
_cell.angle_gamma   90.00
#
_symmetry.space_group_name_H-M   'P 1'
#
loop_
_entity.id
_entity.type
_entity.pdbx_description
1 polymer ?
#
loop_
_entity_poly.entity_id
_entity_poly.type
_entity_poly.pdbx_seq_one_letter_code
_entity_poly.pdbx_strand_id
1 'polypeptide(L)'
;MESTSILLATLSELWKLPLEPAQIMTHAEAADLDGYGPSMAGTPAFERWDLWKLKDYDGVWRNGGAVFRGKGLYYQWLRRKTA
;
A
#
# COMPACT_ATOMS: atom_id res chain seq x y z
N MET A 1 7.27 -3.59 7.15
CA MET A 1 7.07 -2.87 5.86
C MET A 1 7.72 -3.60 4.70
N GLU A 2 9.00 -3.97 4.80
CA GLU A 2 9.71 -4.65 3.70
C GLU A 2 9.11 -6.02 3.33
N SER A 3 8.88 -6.92 4.29
CA SER A 3 8.32 -8.26 4.00
C SER A 3 6.97 -8.21 3.29
N THR A 4 6.09 -7.28 3.68
CA THR A 4 4.81 -7.06 3.00
C THR A 4 5.03 -6.61 1.55
N SER A 5 5.92 -5.65 1.31
CA SER A 5 6.20 -5.14 -0.04
C SER A 5 6.80 -6.22 -0.95
N ILE A 6 7.67 -7.07 -0.41
CA ILE A 6 8.24 -8.24 -1.08
C ILE A 6 7.14 -9.26 -1.43
N LEU A 7 6.20 -9.51 -0.51
CA LEU A 7 5.04 -10.37 -0.76
C LEU A 7 4.20 -9.81 -1.92
N LEU A 8 3.87 -8.52 -1.90
CA LEU A 8 3.10 -7.89 -2.99
C LEU A 8 3.83 -7.99 -4.33
N ALA A 9 5.14 -7.73 -4.36
CA ALA A 9 5.96 -7.89 -5.56
C ALA A 9 5.87 -9.32 -6.13
N THR A 10 6.00 -10.33 -5.28
CA THR A 10 5.90 -11.75 -5.67
C THR A 10 4.50 -12.12 -6.16
N LEU A 11 3.45 -11.72 -5.45
CA LEU A 11 2.07 -12.05 -5.85
C LEU A 11 1.68 -11.36 -7.16
N SER A 12 2.09 -10.11 -7.34
CA SER A 12 1.89 -9.36 -8.59
C SER A 12 2.52 -10.08 -9.79
N GLU A 13 3.76 -10.56 -9.67
CA GLU A 13 4.44 -11.32 -10.73
C GLU A 13 3.78 -12.68 -10.99
N LEU A 14 3.45 -13.41 -9.92
CA LEU A 14 2.85 -14.75 -10.00
C LEU A 14 1.47 -14.71 -10.67
N TRP A 15 0.63 -13.75 -10.28
CA TRP A 15 -0.74 -13.64 -10.77
C TRP A 15 -0.89 -12.73 -11.98
N LYS A 16 0.20 -12.11 -12.44
CA LYS A 16 0.22 -11.16 -13.56
C LYS A 16 -0.75 -10.00 -13.35
N LEU A 17 -0.86 -9.54 -12.11
CA LEU A 17 -1.69 -8.40 -11.73
C LEU A 17 -0.80 -7.19 -11.42
N PRO A 18 -1.13 -5.99 -11.91
CA PRO A 18 -0.31 -4.81 -11.67
C PRO A 18 -0.39 -4.33 -10.21
N LEU A 19 0.69 -3.68 -9.74
CA LEU A 19 0.75 -3.05 -8.42
C LEU A 19 0.03 -1.69 -8.41
N GLU A 20 -1.26 -1.70 -8.68
CA GLU A 20 -2.10 -0.48 -8.79
C GLU A 20 -3.19 -0.46 -7.71
N PRO A 21 -3.75 0.72 -7.37
CA PRO A 21 -4.75 0.85 -6.31
C PRO A 21 -5.98 -0.05 -6.48
N ALA A 22 -6.37 -0.34 -7.72
CA ALA A 22 -7.52 -1.19 -8.01
C ALA A 22 -7.29 -2.68 -7.68
N GLN A 23 -6.04 -3.14 -7.64
CA GLN A 23 -5.68 -4.53 -7.35
C GLN A 23 -5.17 -4.70 -5.93
N ILE A 24 -4.51 -3.67 -5.40
CA ILE A 24 -3.88 -3.72 -4.09
C ILE A 24 -4.18 -2.42 -3.35
N MET A 25 -4.95 -2.56 -2.28
CA MET A 25 -5.39 -1.47 -1.41
C MET A 25 -5.13 -1.84 0.05
N THR A 26 -4.81 -0.85 0.87
CA THR A 26 -4.91 -1.04 2.32
C THR A 26 -6.38 -1.06 2.73
N HIS A 27 -6.67 -1.60 3.92
CA HIS A 27 -8.02 -1.56 4.46
C HIS A 27 -8.55 -0.11 4.57
N ALA A 28 -7.67 0.86 4.89
CA ALA A 28 -8.01 2.28 4.92
C ALA A 28 -8.41 2.83 3.55
N GLU A 29 -7.69 2.48 2.47
CA GLU A 29 -8.05 2.90 1.11
C GLU A 29 -9.40 2.29 0.67
N ALA A 30 -9.65 1.02 1.00
CA ALA A 30 -10.93 0.37 0.72
C ALA A 30 -12.09 1.03 1.50
N ALA A 31 -11.90 1.25 2.81
CA ALA A 31 -12.91 1.85 3.66
C ALA A 31 -13.24 3.30 3.26
N ASP A 32 -12.27 4.08 2.77
CA ASP A 32 -12.52 5.42 2.24
C ASP A 32 -13.45 5.36 1.01
N LEU A 33 -13.26 4.37 0.12
CA LEU A 33 -14.15 4.17 -1.03
C LEU A 33 -15.57 3.76 -0.59
N ASP A 34 -15.66 2.99 0.48
CA ASP A 34 -16.93 2.53 1.07
C ASP A 34 -17.59 3.56 2.00
N GLY A 35 -16.95 4.73 2.22
CA GLY A 35 -17.52 5.85 2.97
C GLY A 35 -17.42 5.76 4.49
N TYR A 36 -16.64 4.84 5.03
CA TYR A 36 -16.38 4.71 6.48
C TYR A 36 -14.90 4.84 6.86
N GLY A 37 -14.04 5.19 5.89
CA GLY A 37 -12.60 5.25 6.06
C GLY A 37 -12.06 6.48 6.79
N PRO A 38 -10.75 6.75 6.66
CA PRO A 38 -10.11 7.94 7.18
C PRO A 38 -10.79 9.29 6.90
N SER A 39 -11.60 9.41 5.85
CA SER A 39 -12.44 10.59 5.58
C SER A 39 -13.37 10.95 6.75
N MET A 40 -13.67 9.99 7.63
CA MET A 40 -14.50 10.18 8.82
C MET A 40 -13.76 10.84 9.99
N ALA A 41 -12.47 11.19 9.84
CA ALA A 41 -11.67 11.82 10.90
C ALA A 41 -12.37 13.04 11.52
N GLY A 42 -12.47 13.03 12.86
CA GLY A 42 -13.18 14.06 13.61
C GLY A 42 -14.68 13.83 13.80
N THR A 43 -15.22 12.71 13.31
CA THR A 43 -16.61 12.28 13.55
C THR A 43 -16.68 11.13 14.57
N PRO A 44 -17.86 10.85 15.17
CA PRO A 44 -18.05 9.68 16.04
C PRO A 44 -17.86 8.33 15.35
N ALA A 45 -17.90 8.28 14.01
CA ALA A 45 -17.72 7.06 13.23
C ALA A 45 -16.24 6.81 12.85
N PHE A 46 -15.31 7.66 13.31
CA PHE A 46 -13.89 7.51 13.00
C PHE A 46 -13.24 6.35 13.76
N GLU A 47 -12.58 5.46 13.03
CA GLU A 47 -11.74 4.39 13.58
C GLU A 47 -10.24 4.69 13.40
N ARG A 48 -9.39 3.90 14.07
CA ARG A 48 -7.93 3.98 13.89
C ARG A 48 -7.51 3.09 12.73
N TRP A 49 -6.79 3.68 11.78
CA TRP A 49 -6.40 3.00 10.54
C TRP A 49 -4.92 2.64 10.53
N ASP A 50 -4.62 1.39 10.88
CA ASP A 50 -3.29 0.85 10.72
C ASP A 50 -2.86 0.91 9.25
N LEU A 51 -1.61 1.28 9.02
CA LEU A 51 -1.02 1.40 7.68
C LEU A 51 -1.74 2.42 6.76
N TRP A 52 -2.55 3.33 7.30
CA TRP A 52 -3.15 4.43 6.51
C TRP A 52 -2.09 5.42 6.01
N LYS A 53 -1.19 5.83 6.90
CA LYS A 53 -0.03 6.66 6.57
C LYS A 53 1.24 5.92 6.96
N LEU A 54 2.25 5.95 6.10
CA LEU A 54 3.57 5.38 6.36
C LEU A 54 4.66 6.36 5.93
N LYS A 55 5.80 6.32 6.64
CA LYS A 55 7.01 6.99 6.17
C LYS A 55 7.59 6.20 5.00
N ASP A 56 7.87 6.89 3.91
CA ASP A 56 8.52 6.30 2.74
C ASP A 56 10.06 6.39 2.86
N TYR A 57 10.78 6.05 1.78
CA TYR A 57 12.24 5.98 1.75
C TYR A 57 12.96 7.29 2.13
N ASP A 58 12.32 8.43 1.95
CA ASP A 58 12.82 9.77 2.30
C ASP A 58 12.33 10.25 3.67
N GLY A 59 11.64 9.38 4.43
CA GLY A 59 11.09 9.69 5.74
C GLY A 59 9.81 10.53 5.71
N VAL A 60 9.31 10.90 4.53
CA VAL A 60 8.07 11.67 4.36
C VAL A 60 6.85 10.78 4.51
N TRP A 61 5.83 11.27 5.22
CA TRP A 61 4.56 10.56 5.37
C TRP A 61 3.76 10.57 4.07
N ARG A 62 3.35 9.39 3.60
CA ARG A 62 2.53 9.18 2.40
C ARG A 62 1.40 8.19 2.69
N ASN A 63 0.45 8.06 1.77
CA ASN A 63 -0.59 7.03 1.85
C ASN A 63 0.07 5.65 1.87
N GLY A 64 -0.27 4.81 2.86
CA GLY A 64 0.43 3.55 3.07
C GLY A 64 0.31 2.59 1.89
N GLY A 65 -0.83 2.56 1.20
CA GLY A 65 -0.98 1.79 -0.03
C GLY A 65 -0.01 2.23 -1.12
N ALA A 66 0.19 3.55 -1.30
CA ALA A 66 1.15 4.07 -2.26
C ALA A 66 2.60 3.68 -1.89
N VAL A 67 2.95 3.73 -0.60
CA VAL A 67 4.26 3.28 -0.12
C VAL A 67 4.49 1.80 -0.40
N PHE A 68 3.50 0.94 -0.10
CA PHE A 68 3.60 -0.49 -0.35
C PHE A 68 3.69 -0.85 -1.84
N ARG A 69 2.86 -0.23 -2.70
CA ARG A 69 2.90 -0.44 -4.16
C ARG A 69 4.24 0.03 -4.73
N GLY A 70 4.71 1.21 -4.34
CA GLY A 70 6.02 1.75 -4.75
C GLY A 70 7.19 0.87 -4.34
N LYS A 71 7.21 0.40 -3.09
CA LYS A 71 8.23 -0.57 -2.62
C LYS A 71 8.13 -1.90 -3.35
N GLY A 72 6.92 -2.38 -3.65
CA GLY A 72 6.71 -3.57 -4.46
C GLY A 72 7.35 -3.44 -5.85
N LEU A 73 7.13 -2.31 -6.52
CA LEU A 73 7.76 -2.01 -7.82
C LEU A 73 9.29 -1.96 -7.72
N TYR A 74 9.81 -1.35 -6.65
CA TYR A 74 11.25 -1.34 -6.37
C TYR A 74 11.82 -2.77 -6.22
N TYR A 75 11.15 -3.66 -5.50
CA TYR A 75 11.61 -5.04 -5.34
C TYR A 75 11.54 -5.85 -6.64
N GLN A 76 10.52 -5.64 -7.47
CA GLN A 76 10.47 -6.23 -8.81
C GLN A 76 11.63 -5.73 -9.68
N TRP A 77 11.94 -4.43 -9.64
CA TRP A 77 13.09 -3.86 -10.34
C TRP A 77 14.42 -4.44 -9.84
N LEU A 78 14.60 -4.54 -8.52
CA LEU A 78 15.81 -5.07 -7.91
C LEU A 78 16.06 -6.51 -8.38
N ARG A 79 15.04 -7.37 -8.34
CA ARG A 79 15.12 -8.76 -8.81
C ARG A 79 15.53 -8.86 -10.28
N ARG A 80 14.92 -8.03 -11.14
CA ARG A 80 15.26 -8.00 -12.59
C ARG A 80 16.67 -7.51 -12.86
N LYS A 81 17.21 -6.61 -12.02
CA LYS A 81 18.59 -6.10 -12.16
C LYS A 81 19.63 -7.13 -11.70
N THR A 82 19.25 -8.04 -10.79
CA THR A 82 20.15 -9.05 -10.21
C THR A 82 20.00 -10.44 -10.83
N ALA A 83 19.10 -10.61 -11.80
CA ALA A 83 18.88 -11.83 -12.57
C ALA A 83 19.69 -11.81 -13.87
#